data_AF-A0A6P8ZU00-F1
#
_entry.id   AF-A0A6P8ZU00-F1
#
_cell.length_a   1.000
_cell.length_b   1.000
_cell.length_c   1.000
_cell.angle_alpha   90.00
_cell.angle_beta   90.00
_cell.angle_gamma   90.00
#
_symmetry.space_group_name_H-M   'P 1'
#
loop_
_entity.id
_entity.type
_entity.pdbx_description
1 polymer ?
#
loop_
_entity_poly.entity_id
_entity_poly.type
_entity_poly.pdbx_seq_one_letter_code
_entity_poly.pdbx_strand_id
1 'polypeptide(L)'
;MGPRRTKASFQEHVRQVSERPAFATECGVRRECPLHFTREFDAMQDSVFDIFHDFLEGVCQWDISLALRTFIKYDNLFTVQDFNDRLVSFNYGIMDKKNKPTPNFTNDSLRGKKLKQNGCQVWCLIRIFGFLVPEPAALKTLMR
;
A
#
# COMPACT_ATOMS: atom_id res chain seq x y z
N MET A 1 10.64 -1.57 15.72
CA MET A 1 10.37 -0.13 15.51
C MET A 1 11.31 0.63 16.43
N GLY A 2 12.02 1.64 15.90
CA GLY A 2 12.84 2.53 16.74
C GLY A 2 11.98 3.43 17.64
N PRO A 3 12.58 4.13 18.61
CA PRO A 3 11.86 5.07 19.46
C PRO A 3 11.18 6.18 18.65
N ARG A 4 9.99 6.61 19.09
CA ARG A 4 9.26 7.72 18.46
C ARG A 4 10.07 9.00 18.61
N ARG A 5 10.34 9.67 17.48
CA ARG A 5 11.14 10.90 17.45
C ARG A 5 10.35 12.04 18.11
N THR A 6 10.94 12.72 19.10
CA THR A 6 10.35 13.89 19.76
C THR A 6 10.82 15.18 19.08
N LYS A 7 10.15 16.31 19.34
CA LYS A 7 10.55 17.62 18.80
C LYS A 7 12.00 17.98 19.16
N ALA A 8 12.39 17.74 20.42
CA ALA A 8 13.76 17.96 20.89
C ALA A 8 14.77 17.06 20.16
N SER A 9 14.46 15.77 20.00
CA SER A 9 15.32 14.84 19.24
C SER A 9 15.45 15.24 17.77
N PHE A 10 14.38 15.73 17.15
CA PHE A 10 14.42 16.19 15.77
C PHE A 10 15.32 17.42 15.60
N GLN A 11 15.17 18.43 16.46
CA GLN A 11 16.01 19.63 16.43
C GLN A 11 17.49 19.32 16.64
N GLU A 12 17.81 18.42 17.56
CA GLU A 12 19.19 17.98 17.78
C GLU A 12 19.75 17.27 16.53
N HIS A 13 18.98 16.38 15.90
CA HIS A 13 19.40 15.74 14.66
C HIS A 13 19.58 16.73 13.51
N VAL A 14 18.71 17.74 13.38
CA VAL A 14 18.88 18.80 12.37
C VAL A 14 20.20 19.54 12.59
N ARG A 15 20.52 19.91 13.83
CA ARG A 15 21.80 20.57 14.17
C ARG A 15 23.00 19.67 13.80
N GLN A 16 22.95 18.40 14.19
CA GLN A 16 24.02 17.45 13.90
C GLN A 16 24.20 17.19 12.40
N VAL A 17 23.12 17.20 11.61
CA VAL A 17 23.19 17.06 10.14
C VAL A 17 23.80 18.31 9.49
N SER A 18 23.54 19.51 10.02
CA SER A 18 24.18 20.74 9.56
C SER A 18 25.69 20.74 9.79
N GLU A 19 26.15 20.18 10.91
CA GLU A 19 27.57 20.07 11.25
C GLU A 19 28.26 18.90 10.54
N ARG A 20 27.57 17.75 10.42
CA ARG A 20 28.07 16.52 9.82
C ARG A 20 27.04 15.96 8.83
N PRO A 21 27.12 16.30 7.53
CA PRO A 21 26.16 15.84 6.52
C PRO A 21 26.02 14.31 6.40
N ALA A 22 27.10 13.56 6.69
CA ALA A 22 27.09 12.10 6.70
C ALA A 22 26.14 11.50 7.75
N PHE A 23 25.84 12.24 8.83
CA PHE A 23 24.93 11.81 9.88
C PHE A 23 23.47 11.70 9.42
N ALA A 24 23.10 12.34 8.30
CA ALA A 24 21.75 12.27 7.74
C ALA A 24 21.30 10.82 7.43
N THR A 25 22.22 9.96 7.00
CA THR A 25 21.94 8.55 6.71
C THR A 25 21.76 7.74 7.99
N GLU A 26 22.46 8.12 9.07
CA GLU A 26 22.39 7.46 10.38
C GLU A 26 21.10 7.83 11.12
N CYS A 27 20.75 9.11 11.13
CA CYS A 27 19.58 9.62 11.86
C CYS A 27 18.31 9.70 11.02
N GLY A 28 18.38 9.53 9.70
CA GLY A 28 17.24 9.58 8.77
C GLY A 28 16.63 10.98 8.58
N VAL A 29 17.25 12.04 9.10
CA VAL A 29 16.82 13.44 8.92
C VAL A 29 17.78 14.09 7.92
N ARG A 30 17.25 14.78 6.92
CA ARG A 30 18.08 15.48 5.92
C ARG A 30 18.23 16.97 6.18
N ARG A 31 17.17 17.62 6.67
CA ARG A 31 17.10 19.05 6.94
C ARG A 31 15.83 19.38 7.73
N GLU A 32 15.76 20.61 8.22
CA GLU A 32 14.54 21.20 8.74
C GLU A 32 13.46 21.31 7.65
N CYS A 33 12.19 21.19 8.04
CA CYS A 33 11.08 21.36 7.11
C CYS A 33 10.91 22.86 6.81
N PRO A 34 10.94 23.30 5.54
CA PRO A 34 10.72 24.72 5.21
C PRO A 34 9.37 25.26 5.67
N LEU A 35 8.39 24.41 5.95
CA LEU A 35 7.08 24.84 6.43
C LEU A 35 7.07 25.21 7.93
N HIS A 36 8.10 24.82 8.69
CA HIS A 36 8.26 25.24 10.10
C HIS A 36 8.48 26.75 10.27
N PHE A 37 8.74 27.50 9.19
CA PHE A 37 8.77 28.97 9.25
C PHE A 37 7.37 29.57 9.50
N THR A 38 6.30 28.83 9.20
CA THR A 38 4.93 29.26 9.49
C THR A 38 4.60 28.94 10.95
N ARG A 39 3.82 29.80 11.62
CA ARG A 39 3.43 29.59 13.03
C ARG A 39 2.38 28.49 13.20
N GLU A 40 1.77 28.04 12.11
CA GLU A 40 0.56 27.22 12.09
C GLU A 40 0.84 25.75 11.75
N PHE A 41 2.09 25.41 11.39
CA PHE A 41 2.47 24.06 10.99
C PHE A 41 3.72 23.59 11.72
N ASP A 42 3.58 22.49 12.47
CA ASP A 42 4.68 21.77 13.08
C ASP A 42 4.71 20.33 12.55
N ALA A 43 5.67 20.04 11.66
CA ALA A 43 5.81 18.71 11.05
C ALA A 43 5.98 17.55 12.06
N MET A 44 6.37 17.84 13.30
CA MET A 44 6.52 16.84 14.37
C MET A 44 5.24 16.60 15.17
N GLN A 45 4.29 17.54 15.15
CA GLN A 45 3.02 17.44 15.89
C GLN A 45 1.84 17.20 14.95
N ASP A 46 1.86 17.84 13.79
CA ASP A 46 0.79 17.81 12.80
C ASP A 46 1.01 16.68 11.77
N SER A 47 1.33 15.48 12.25
CA SER A 47 1.40 14.31 11.36
C SER A 47 -0.02 13.99 10.88
N VAL A 48 -0.33 14.40 9.66
CA VAL A 48 -1.62 14.16 9.02
C VAL A 48 -1.66 12.76 8.44
N PHE A 49 -2.82 12.11 8.55
CA PHE A 49 -3.13 10.86 7.88
C PHE A 49 -2.94 11.00 6.35
N ASP A 50 -2.09 10.15 5.77
CA ASP A 50 -1.82 10.14 4.34
C ASP A 50 -2.52 8.94 3.72
N ILE A 51 -3.60 9.18 2.99
CA ILE A 51 -4.38 8.13 2.31
C ILE A 51 -3.48 7.26 1.44
N PHE A 52 -2.45 7.82 0.79
CA PHE A 52 -1.58 7.05 -0.06
C PHE A 52 -0.73 6.06 0.76
N HIS A 53 -0.03 6.55 1.79
CA HIS A 53 0.87 5.70 2.57
C HIS A 53 0.15 4.82 3.60
N ASP A 54 -0.84 5.36 4.30
CA ASP A 54 -1.56 4.63 5.36
C ASP A 54 -2.58 3.65 4.76
N PHE A 55 -3.27 4.04 3.68
CA PHE A 55 -4.30 3.20 3.06
C PHE A 55 -3.73 2.35 1.92
N LEU A 56 -3.23 2.98 0.85
CA LEU A 56 -2.85 2.26 -0.38
C LEU A 56 -1.57 1.45 -0.25
N GLU A 57 -0.56 1.99 0.43
CA GLU A 57 0.67 1.26 0.74
C GLU A 57 0.59 0.52 2.08
N GLY A 58 -0.32 0.90 2.95
CA GLY A 58 -0.57 0.28 4.24
C GLY A 58 -1.70 -0.74 4.15
N VAL A 59 -2.82 -0.39 4.76
CA VAL A 59 -3.93 -1.28 5.11
C VAL A 59 -4.48 -2.08 3.92
N CYS A 60 -4.75 -1.43 2.78
CA CYS A 60 -5.37 -2.08 1.64
C CYS A 60 -4.57 -3.27 1.10
N GLN A 61 -3.24 -3.23 1.19
CA GLN A 61 -2.42 -4.34 0.71
C GLN A 61 -2.65 -5.60 1.55
N TRP A 62 -2.86 -5.44 2.84
CA TRP A 62 -3.16 -6.53 3.75
C TRP A 62 -4.57 -7.06 3.54
N ASP A 63 -5.54 -6.16 3.40
CA ASP A 63 -6.94 -6.53 3.18
C ASP A 63 -7.14 -7.32 1.89
N ILE A 64 -6.53 -6.87 0.78
CA ILE A 64 -6.59 -7.60 -0.50
C ILE A 64 -5.92 -8.96 -0.37
N SER A 65 -4.77 -9.05 0.30
CA SER A 65 -4.07 -10.31 0.55
C SER A 65 -4.94 -11.30 1.34
N LEU A 66 -5.62 -10.80 2.38
CA LEU A 66 -6.53 -11.58 3.21
C LEU A 66 -7.78 -12.02 2.44
N ALA A 67 -8.40 -11.13 1.67
CA ALA A 67 -9.56 -11.43 0.84
C ALA A 67 -9.24 -12.52 -0.20
N LEU A 68 -8.13 -12.35 -0.94
CA LEU A 68 -7.68 -13.35 -1.91
C LEU A 68 -7.38 -14.70 -1.25
N ARG A 69 -6.72 -14.69 -0.09
CA ARG A 69 -6.48 -15.93 0.66
C ARG A 69 -7.79 -16.60 1.06
N THR A 70 -8.79 -15.83 1.46
CA THR A 70 -10.11 -16.33 1.85
C THR A 70 -10.78 -17.02 0.65
N PHE A 71 -10.89 -16.32 -0.47
CA PHE A 71 -11.54 -16.82 -1.67
C PHE A 71 -10.85 -18.04 -2.29
N ILE A 72 -9.52 -18.07 -2.27
CA ILE A 72 -8.75 -19.14 -2.92
C ILE A 72 -8.62 -20.35 -2.01
N LYS A 73 -8.29 -20.16 -0.72
CA LYS A 73 -7.95 -21.27 0.17
C LYS A 73 -9.14 -21.83 0.94
N TYR A 74 -10.07 -20.97 1.36
CA TYR A 74 -11.18 -21.37 2.22
C TYR A 74 -12.44 -21.60 1.40
N ASP A 75 -12.76 -20.69 0.49
CA ASP A 75 -13.98 -20.78 -0.34
C ASP A 75 -13.75 -21.57 -1.64
N ASN A 76 -12.49 -21.82 -2.02
CA ASN A 76 -12.10 -22.52 -3.25
C ASN A 76 -12.81 -21.99 -4.53
N LEU A 77 -13.01 -20.67 -4.61
CA LEU A 77 -13.75 -20.04 -5.71
C LEU A 77 -12.96 -20.01 -7.02
N PHE A 78 -11.65 -19.85 -6.94
CA PHE A 78 -10.72 -19.78 -8.06
C PHE A 78 -9.29 -20.04 -7.59
N THR A 79 -8.36 -20.26 -8.52
CA THR A 79 -6.94 -20.45 -8.20
C THR A 79 -6.16 -19.14 -8.29
N VAL A 80 -4.97 -19.08 -7.67
CA VAL A 80 -4.06 -17.93 -7.82
C VAL A 80 -3.72 -17.66 -9.29
N GLN A 81 -3.59 -18.73 -10.10
CA GLN A 81 -3.30 -18.60 -11.52
C GLN A 81 -4.45 -17.95 -12.27
N ASP A 82 -5.69 -18.37 -12.01
CA ASP A 82 -6.88 -17.77 -12.62
C ASP A 82 -6.96 -16.27 -12.34
N PHE A 83 -6.60 -15.85 -11.12
CA PHE A 83 -6.57 -14.44 -10.75
C PHE A 83 -5.51 -13.65 -11.50
N ASN A 84 -4.29 -14.21 -11.61
CA ASN A 84 -3.21 -13.60 -12.39
C ASN A 84 -3.60 -13.49 -13.88
N ASP A 85 -4.23 -14.51 -14.44
CA ASP A 85 -4.67 -14.51 -15.84
C ASP A 85 -5.79 -13.49 -16.08
N ARG A 86 -6.72 -13.33 -15.12
CA ARG A 86 -7.73 -12.27 -15.15
C ARG A 86 -7.12 -10.88 -15.06
N LEU A 87 -6.11 -10.68 -14.21
CA LEU A 87 -5.40 -9.42 -14.13
C LEU A 87 -4.73 -9.03 -15.44
N VAL A 88 -4.16 -10.00 -16.17
CA VAL A 88 -3.51 -9.76 -17.46
C VAL A 88 -4.54 -9.47 -18.55
N SER A 89 -5.64 -10.22 -18.57
CA SER A 89 -6.69 -10.11 -19.59
C SER A 89 -7.66 -8.95 -19.37
N PHE A 90 -7.69 -8.34 -18.19
CA PHE A 90 -8.58 -7.22 -17.89
C PHE A 90 -8.32 -6.02 -18.80
N ASN A 91 -9.39 -5.44 -19.35
CA ASN A 91 -9.28 -4.28 -20.23
C ASN A 91 -9.15 -2.99 -19.42
N TYR A 92 -7.92 -2.60 -19.11
CA TYR A 92 -7.63 -1.35 -18.39
C TYR A 92 -7.87 -0.13 -19.29
N GLY A 93 -8.62 0.84 -18.74
CA GLY A 93 -8.82 2.15 -19.37
C GLY A 93 -7.49 2.90 -19.58
N ILE A 94 -7.51 3.90 -20.46
CA ILE A 94 -6.31 4.68 -20.86
C ILE A 94 -5.55 5.23 -19.63
N MET A 95 -6.29 5.69 -18.62
CA MET A 95 -5.74 6.25 -17.38
C MET A 95 -5.03 5.20 -16.50
N ASP A 96 -5.46 3.94 -16.57
CA ASP A 96 -4.98 2.87 -15.70
C ASP A 96 -3.93 1.97 -16.36
N LYS A 97 -3.67 2.15 -17.66
CA LYS A 97 -2.66 1.38 -18.41
C LYS A 97 -1.26 1.47 -17.82
N LYS A 98 -0.90 2.60 -17.20
CA LYS A 98 0.41 2.81 -16.55
C LYS A 98 0.47 2.22 -15.13
N ASN A 99 -0.68 2.00 -14.50
CA ASN A 99 -0.80 1.58 -13.09
C ASN A 99 -1.36 0.17 -12.97
N LYS A 100 -1.15 -0.68 -13.99
CA LYS A 100 -1.62 -2.07 -13.98
C LYS A 100 -1.01 -2.81 -12.78
N PRO A 101 -1.81 -3.54 -12.00
CA PRO A 101 -1.27 -4.43 -10.97
C PRO A 101 -0.37 -5.49 -11.61
N THR A 102 0.76 -5.76 -10.98
CA THR A 102 1.68 -6.80 -11.45
C THR A 102 1.07 -8.16 -11.12
N PRO A 103 0.96 -9.12 -12.07
CA PRO A 103 0.44 -10.46 -11.80
C PRO A 103 1.50 -11.34 -11.09
N ASN A 104 1.91 -10.93 -9.89
CA ASN A 104 2.94 -11.60 -9.08
C ASN A 104 2.37 -12.30 -7.84
N PHE A 105 1.06 -12.59 -7.86
CA PHE A 105 0.39 -13.26 -6.75
C PHE A 105 0.81 -14.73 -6.73
N THR A 106 1.18 -15.22 -5.55
CA THR A 106 1.52 -16.63 -5.29
C THR A 106 0.86 -17.06 -3.99
N ASN A 107 0.65 -18.36 -3.80
CA ASN A 107 0.11 -18.86 -2.53
C ASN A 107 0.94 -18.40 -1.32
N ASP A 108 2.26 -18.24 -1.48
CA ASP A 108 3.14 -17.73 -0.43
C ASP A 108 3.07 -16.22 -0.22
N SER A 109 2.75 -15.43 -1.26
CA SER A 109 2.54 -13.99 -1.09
C SER A 109 1.26 -13.68 -0.31
N LEU A 110 0.26 -14.55 -0.42
CA LEU A 110 -1.03 -14.45 0.28
C LEU A 110 -1.01 -14.96 1.74
N ARG A 111 0.12 -15.52 2.21
CA ARG A 111 0.27 -16.02 3.60
C ARG A 111 0.58 -14.91 4.61
N GLY A 112 -0.26 -13.87 4.63
CA GLY A 112 -0.15 -12.78 5.61
C GLY A 112 1.11 -11.94 5.42
N LYS A 113 1.49 -11.68 4.17
CA LYS A 113 2.53 -10.73 3.81
C LYS A 113 1.91 -9.54 3.09
N LYS A 114 2.54 -8.38 3.25
CA LYS A 114 2.27 -7.20 2.42
C LYS A 114 2.48 -7.56 0.95
N LEU A 115 1.53 -7.18 0.10
CA LEU A 115 1.62 -7.42 -1.33
C LEU A 115 2.79 -6.64 -1.94
N LYS A 116 3.45 -7.22 -2.94
CA LYS A 116 4.54 -6.54 -3.66
C LYS A 116 3.95 -5.68 -4.79
N GLN A 117 3.18 -4.66 -4.41
CA GLN A 117 2.51 -3.72 -5.31
C GLN A 117 2.75 -2.28 -4.83
N ASN A 118 2.87 -1.35 -5.78
CA ASN A 118 2.97 0.08 -5.46
C ASN A 118 1.59 0.66 -5.12
N GLY A 119 1.53 1.79 -4.38
CA GLY A 119 0.26 2.42 -3.99
C GLY A 119 -0.69 2.68 -5.17
N CYS A 120 -0.18 3.16 -6.31
CA CYS A 120 -0.99 3.37 -7.51
C CYS A 120 -1.56 2.07 -8.11
N GLN A 121 -0.81 0.97 -8.03
CA GLN A 121 -1.26 -0.33 -8.50
C GLN A 121 -2.36 -0.89 -7.59
N VAL A 122 -2.23 -0.69 -6.28
CA VAL A 122 -3.24 -1.06 -5.29
C VAL A 122 -4.52 -0.25 -5.50
N TRP A 123 -4.42 1.05 -5.76
CA TRP A 123 -5.58 1.89 -6.11
C TRP A 123 -6.31 1.40 -7.36
N CYS A 124 -5.55 1.01 -8.40
CA CYS A 124 -6.13 0.39 -9.59
C CYS A 124 -6.83 -0.93 -9.23
N LEU A 125 -6.15 -1.78 -8.46
CA LEU A 125 -6.63 -3.09 -8.06
C LEU A 125 -7.94 -3.02 -7.27
N ILE A 126 -8.06 -2.15 -6.27
CA ILE A 126 -9.26 -2.01 -5.43
C ILE A 126 -10.48 -1.68 -6.29
N ARG A 127 -10.33 -0.75 -7.24
CA ARG A 127 -11.45 -0.33 -8.12
C ARG A 127 -11.92 -1.44 -9.05
N ILE A 128 -11.01 -2.30 -9.50
CA ILE A 128 -11.36 -3.40 -10.40
C ILE A 128 -11.62 -4.73 -9.68
N PHE A 129 -11.31 -4.82 -8.38
CA PHE A 129 -11.29 -6.06 -7.62
C PHE A 129 -12.62 -6.82 -7.71
N GLY A 130 -13.74 -6.10 -7.58
CA GLY A 130 -15.08 -6.69 -7.70
C GLY A 130 -15.37 -7.34 -9.06
N PHE A 131 -14.73 -6.87 -10.14
CA PHE A 131 -14.88 -7.48 -11.47
C PHE A 131 -13.95 -8.67 -11.68
N LEU A 132 -12.85 -8.77 -10.92
CA LEU A 132 -11.89 -9.87 -11.03
C LEU A 132 -12.34 -11.10 -10.24
N VAL A 133 -13.04 -10.90 -9.12
CA VAL A 133 -13.56 -11.99 -8.29
C VAL A 133 -14.74 -12.66 -9.02
N PRO A 134 -14.70 -13.97 -9.28
CA PRO A 134 -15.82 -14.68 -9.88
C PRO A 134 -17.01 -14.76 -8.93
N GLU A 135 -18.21 -14.76 -9.50
CA GLU A 135 -19.42 -15.05 -8.75
C GLU A 135 -19.38 -16.47 -8.14
N PRO A 136 -19.78 -16.61 -6.86
CA PRO A 136 -19.92 -17.92 -6.24
C PRO A 136 -21.02 -18.72 -6.94
N ALA A 137 -20.78 -20.01 -7.16
CA ALA A 137 -21.71 -20.90 -7.86
C ALA A 137 -23.13 -20.92 -7.25
N ALA A 138 -23.25 -20.68 -5.95
CA ALA A 138 -24.52 -20.59 -5.24
C ALA A 138 -25.45 -19.46 -5.74
N LEU A 139 -24.89 -18.35 -6.23
CA LEU A 139 -25.69 -17.22 -6.74
C LEU A 139 -26.26 -17.49 -8.15
N LYS A 140 -25.56 -18.31 -8.95
CA LYS A 140 -25.97 -18.67 -10.32
C LYS A 140 -27.24 -19.53 -10.37
N THR A 141 -27.52 -20.26 -9.29
CA THR A 141 -28.74 -21.09 -9.18
C THR A 141 -29.97 -20.25 -8.83
N LEU A 142 -29.80 -19.06 -8.26
CA LEU A 142 -30.90 -18.21 -7.78
C LEU A 142 -31.41 -17.20 -8.83
N MET A 143 -30.64 -16.99 -9.91
CA MET A 143 -31.00 -16.12 -11.03
C MET A 143 -31.38 -16.89 -12.30
N ARG A 144 -31.70 -18.20 -12.17
CA ARG A 144 -32.27 -19.03 -13.23
C ARG A 144 -33.70 -19.41 -12.92
#